data_AF-A0AA96QW91-F1
#
_entry.id   AF-A0AA96QW91-F1
#
_cell.length_a   1.000
_cell.length_b   1.000
_cell.length_c   1.000
_cell.angle_alpha   90.00
_cell.angle_beta   90.00
_cell.angle_gamma   90.00
#
_symmetry.space_group_name_H-M   'P 1'
#
loop_
_entity.id
_entity.type
_entity.pdbx_description
1 polymer ?
#
loop_
_entity_poly.entity_id
_entity_poly.type
_entity_poly.pdbx_seq_one_letter_code
_entity_poly.pdbx_strand_id
1 'polypeptide(L)'
;MATPEEIRQRVQETDTARSARRATAAQQVGELAGRRAEIVAQLAEVERELGDVVADAQDVIDVDELAVFTDLAPSDLTGWLAGRKPVRGKRKKPTATSGAEGDVRRTSGPRTSTSERKPDSPEGSAPAGADASERLVAKAS
;
A
#
# COMPACT_ATOMS: atom_id res chain seq x y z
N MET A 1 -19.72 29.71 -38.48
CA MET A 1 -19.00 28.43 -38.26
C MET A 1 -17.67 28.75 -37.62
N ALA A 2 -17.22 27.96 -36.64
CA ALA A 2 -15.90 28.12 -36.07
C ALA A 2 -14.82 27.65 -37.06
N THR A 3 -13.71 28.38 -37.14
CA THR A 3 -12.57 27.97 -37.98
C THR A 3 -11.86 26.76 -37.35
N PRO A 4 -11.20 25.89 -38.14
CA PRO A 4 -10.42 24.77 -37.61
C PRO A 4 -9.40 25.19 -36.54
N GLU A 5 -8.80 26.37 -36.68
CA GLU A 5 -7.85 26.97 -35.76
C GLU A 5 -8.51 27.29 -34.40
N GLU A 6 -9.70 27.87 -34.40
CA GLU A 6 -10.48 28.13 -33.18
C GLU A 6 -10.86 26.83 -32.46
N ILE A 7 -11.20 25.78 -33.21
CA ILE A 7 -11.52 24.47 -32.62
C ILE A 7 -10.28 23.88 -31.93
N ARG A 8 -9.12 23.89 -32.60
CA ARG A 8 -7.86 23.40 -32.02
C ARG A 8 -7.49 24.17 -30.75
N GLN A 9 -7.64 25.49 -30.78
CA GLN A 9 -7.32 26.34 -29.63
C GLN A 9 -8.23 26.04 -28.43
N ARG A 10 -9.55 25.93 -28.64
CA ARG A 10 -10.50 25.61 -27.56
C ARG A 10 -10.25 24.25 -26.92
N VAL A 11 -9.89 23.24 -27.72
CA VAL A 11 -9.54 21.92 -27.21
C VAL A 11 -8.26 21.98 -26.39
N GLN A 12 -7.23 22.66 -26.88
CA GLN A 12 -5.96 22.81 -26.17
C GLN A 12 -6.14 23.51 -24.82
N GLU A 13 -6.91 24.60 -24.77
CA GLU A 13 -7.21 25.33 -23.54
C GLU A 13 -7.97 24.45 -22.54
N THR A 14 -8.96 23.69 -23.01
CA THR A 14 -9.74 22.78 -22.18
C THR A 14 -8.86 21.65 -21.61
N ASP A 15 -8.00 21.06 -22.43
CA ASP A 15 -7.11 19.99 -21.99
C ASP A 15 -6.04 20.50 -21.01
N THR A 16 -5.50 21.70 -21.26
CA THR A 16 -4.56 22.36 -20.35
C THR A 16 -5.22 22.64 -18.99
N ALA A 17 -6.45 23.17 -18.97
CA ALA A 17 -7.17 23.40 -17.73
C ALA A 17 -7.48 22.09 -16.99
N ARG A 18 -7.85 21.03 -17.71
CA ARG A 18 -8.12 19.70 -17.12
C ARG A 18 -6.85 19.08 -16.55
N SER A 19 -5.75 19.09 -17.29
CA SER A 19 -4.48 18.51 -16.86
C SER A 19 -3.89 19.28 -15.67
N ALA A 20 -4.00 20.61 -15.63
CA ALA A 20 -3.60 21.42 -14.48
C ALA A 20 -4.36 21.01 -13.20
N ARG A 21 -5.69 20.86 -13.28
CA ARG A 21 -6.50 20.40 -12.13
C ARG A 21 -6.10 19.00 -11.66
N ARG A 22 -5.83 18.09 -12.59
CA ARG A 22 -5.36 16.73 -12.26
C ARG A 22 -3.99 16.75 -11.58
N ALA A 23 -3.07 17.58 -12.07
CA ALA A 23 -1.75 17.74 -11.47
C ALA A 23 -1.85 18.27 -10.03
N THR A 24 -2.63 19.32 -9.80
CA THR A 24 -2.85 19.85 -8.45
C THR A 24 -3.47 18.81 -7.51
N ALA A 25 -4.49 18.06 -7.96
CA ALA A 25 -5.10 17.02 -7.15
C ALA A 25 -4.11 15.89 -6.81
N ALA A 26 -3.33 15.43 -7.81
CA ALA A 26 -2.32 14.40 -7.60
C ALA A 26 -1.23 14.86 -6.62
N GLN A 27 -0.79 16.12 -6.72
CA GLN A 27 0.17 16.70 -5.78
C GLN A 27 -0.38 16.70 -4.35
N GLN A 28 -1.60 17.21 -4.15
CA GLN A 28 -2.22 17.25 -2.81
C GLN A 28 -2.38 15.87 -2.19
N VAL A 29 -2.81 14.88 -2.99
CA VAL A 29 -2.93 13.48 -2.52
C VAL A 29 -1.56 12.91 -2.17
N GLY A 30 -0.54 13.16 -2.99
CA GLY A 30 0.83 12.72 -2.72
C GLY A 30 1.38 13.30 -1.41
N GLU A 31 1.20 14.60 -1.19
CA GLU A 31 1.63 15.29 0.04
C GLU A 31 0.89 14.77 1.28
N LEU A 32 -0.42 14.51 1.19
CA LEU A 32 -1.19 13.95 2.29
C LEU A 32 -0.81 12.49 2.58
N ALA A 33 -0.57 11.69 1.53
CA ALA A 33 -0.14 10.31 1.68
C ALA A 33 1.24 10.22 2.34
N GLY A 34 2.17 11.11 1.97
CA GLY A 34 3.48 11.24 2.60
C GLY A 34 3.38 11.55 4.10
N ARG A 35 2.63 12.62 4.44
CA ARG A 35 2.37 12.99 5.85
C ARG A 35 1.71 11.86 6.64
N ARG A 36 0.74 11.16 6.04
CA ARG A 36 0.11 10.00 6.67
C ARG A 36 1.13 8.90 6.96
N ALA A 37 2.03 8.60 6.02
CA ALA A 37 3.05 7.58 6.22
C ALA A 37 4.01 7.94 7.37
N GLU A 38 4.42 9.21 7.46
CA GLU A 38 5.24 9.72 8.56
C GLU A 38 4.54 9.58 9.92
N ILE A 39 3.28 9.99 10.01
CA ILE A 39 2.49 9.87 11.25
C ILE A 39 2.32 8.40 11.65
N VAL A 40 2.04 7.51 10.69
CA VAL A 40 1.92 6.07 10.97
C VAL A 40 3.25 5.49 11.47
N ALA A 41 4.38 5.94 10.92
CA ALA A 41 5.69 5.50 11.40
C ALA A 41 5.97 5.99 12.83
N GLN A 42 5.64 7.25 13.14
CA GLN A 42 5.76 7.81 14.49
C GLN A 42 4.84 7.09 15.48
N LEU A 43 3.60 6.81 15.08
CA LEU A 43 2.65 6.06 15.91
C LEU A 43 3.18 4.66 16.21
N ALA A 44 3.70 3.95 15.21
CA ALA A 44 4.26 2.61 15.40
C ALA A 44 5.48 2.61 16.35
N GLU A 45 6.26 3.70 16.37
CA GLU A 45 7.34 3.88 17.34
C GLU A 45 6.80 4.04 18.76
N VAL A 46 5.83 4.94 18.95
CA VAL A 46 5.18 5.18 20.25
C VAL A 46 4.50 3.90 20.76
N GLU A 47 3.79 3.17 19.91
CA GLU A 47 3.15 1.90 20.28
C GLU A 47 4.17 0.84 20.70
N ARG A 48 5.38 0.84 20.13
CA ARG A 48 6.46 -0.03 20.56
C ARG A 48 6.99 0.36 21.93
N GLU A 49 7.24 1.65 22.16
CA GLU A 49 7.68 2.17 23.45
C GLU A 49 6.64 1.90 24.54
N LEU A 50 5.36 2.09 24.25
CA LEU A 50 4.26 1.72 25.14
C LEU A 50 4.28 0.22 25.46
N GLY A 51 4.47 -0.63 24.45
CA GLY A 51 4.59 -2.07 24.67
C GLY A 51 5.77 -2.46 25.56
N ASP A 52 6.91 -1.78 25.43
CA ASP A 52 8.07 -1.97 26.31
C ASP A 52 7.78 -1.53 27.75
N VAL A 53 7.22 -0.32 27.95
CA VAL A 53 6.88 0.20 29.28
C VAL A 53 5.81 -0.66 29.97
N VAL A 54 4.77 -1.08 29.25
CA VAL A 54 3.73 -1.95 29.79
C VAL A 54 4.31 -3.31 30.17
N ALA A 55 5.22 -3.87 29.37
CA ALA A 55 5.88 -5.13 29.70
C ALA A 55 6.73 -5.02 30.98
N ASP A 56 7.48 -3.93 31.14
CA ASP A 56 8.29 -3.69 32.34
C ASP A 56 7.39 -3.44 33.58
N ALA A 57 6.23 -2.83 33.39
CA ALA A 57 5.27 -2.59 34.47
C ALA A 57 4.58 -3.87 34.97
N GLN A 58 4.47 -4.92 34.14
CA GLN A 58 3.81 -6.19 34.53
C GLN A 58 4.46 -6.90 35.71
N ASP A 59 5.74 -6.63 35.98
CA ASP A 59 6.42 -7.19 37.16
C ASP A 59 5.91 -6.58 38.48
N VAL A 60 5.22 -5.43 38.41
CA VAL A 60 4.78 -4.64 39.56
C VAL A 60 3.25 -4.52 39.63
N ILE A 61 2.58 -4.43 38.48
CA ILE A 61 1.13 -4.20 38.38
C ILE A 61 0.50 -5.02 37.25
N ASP A 62 -0.63 -5.66 37.53
CA ASP A 62 -1.36 -6.45 36.53
C ASP A 62 -2.00 -5.54 35.46
N VAL A 63 -2.24 -6.10 34.25
CA VAL A 63 -2.79 -5.34 33.11
C VAL A 63 -4.17 -4.75 33.40
N ASP A 64 -5.02 -5.48 34.11
CA ASP A 64 -6.37 -5.01 34.47
C ASP A 64 -6.31 -3.85 35.47
N GLU A 65 -5.33 -3.88 36.39
CA GLU A 65 -5.13 -2.81 37.36
C GLU A 65 -4.52 -1.57 36.69
N LEU A 66 -3.54 -1.76 35.79
CA LEU A 66 -2.96 -0.68 35.00
C LEU A 66 -4.00 0.01 34.10
N ALA A 67 -4.94 -0.75 33.53
CA ALA A 67 -6.06 -0.23 32.74
C ALA A 67 -6.93 0.72 33.57
N VAL A 68 -7.24 0.35 34.82
CA VAL A 68 -8.03 1.19 35.74
C VAL A 68 -7.30 2.49 36.10
N PHE A 69 -5.98 2.45 36.33
CA PHE A 69 -5.22 3.65 36.68
C PHE A 69 -4.97 4.61 35.51
N THR A 70 -4.94 4.10 34.29
CA THR A 70 -4.61 4.89 33.10
C THR A 70 -5.85 5.27 32.28
N ASP A 71 -7.04 4.81 32.69
CA ASP A 71 -8.29 4.94 31.95
C ASP A 71 -8.19 4.39 30.51
N LEU A 72 -7.37 3.34 30.31
CA LEU A 72 -7.16 2.68 29.04
C LEU A 72 -7.91 1.35 28.97
N ALA A 73 -8.28 0.93 27.76
CA ALA A 73 -8.88 -0.38 27.59
C ALA A 73 -7.81 -1.49 27.77
N PRO A 74 -8.12 -2.58 28.50
CA PRO A 74 -7.21 -3.72 28.61
C PRO A 74 -6.84 -4.32 27.24
N SER A 75 -7.72 -4.21 26.24
CA SER A 75 -7.46 -4.62 24.86
C SER A 75 -6.31 -3.85 24.20
N ASP A 76 -6.16 -2.57 24.53
CA ASP A 76 -5.14 -1.71 23.92
C ASP A 76 -3.78 -2.03 24.53
N LEU A 77 -3.74 -2.18 25.87
CA LEU A 77 -2.54 -2.62 26.60
C LEU A 77 -2.06 -4.01 26.13
N THR A 78 -2.98 -4.97 26.02
CA THR A 78 -2.66 -6.31 25.48
C THR A 78 -2.28 -6.26 24.01
N GLY A 79 -2.87 -5.35 23.23
CA GLY A 79 -2.48 -5.09 21.84
C GLY A 79 -1.03 -4.60 21.71
N TRP A 80 -0.61 -3.63 22.52
CA TRP A 80 0.77 -3.12 22.52
C TRP A 80 1.78 -4.19 22.97
N LEU A 81 1.42 -5.02 23.95
CA LEU A 81 2.22 -6.18 24.36
C LEU A 81 2.36 -7.21 23.25
N ALA A 82 1.27 -7.55 22.55
CA ALA A 82 1.28 -8.51 21.45
C ALA A 82 2.03 -7.99 20.22
N GLY A 83 2.01 -6.67 19.99
CA GLY A 83 2.76 -6.00 18.94
C GLY A 83 4.28 -6.01 19.15
N ARG A 84 4.73 -6.25 20.39
CA ARG A 84 6.15 -6.41 20.72
C ARG A 84 6.69 -7.68 20.07
N LYS A 85 7.45 -7.52 18.98
CA LYS A 85 8.28 -8.62 18.49
C LYS A 85 9.25 -9.01 19.60
N PRO A 86 9.23 -10.26 20.09
CA PRO A 86 10.19 -10.68 21.10
C PRO A 86 11.58 -10.54 20.49
N VAL A 87 12.42 -9.70 21.10
CA VAL A 87 13.86 -9.65 20.80
C VAL A 87 14.46 -10.95 21.35
N ARG A 88 14.19 -12.06 20.67
CA ARG A 88 14.68 -13.37 21.05
C ARG A 88 16.19 -13.35 20.83
N GLY A 89 16.93 -13.24 21.94
CA GLY A 89 18.37 -13.10 21.96
C GLY A 89 19.06 -14.05 20.99
N LYS A 90 20.09 -13.55 20.31
CA LYS A 90 20.94 -14.31 19.37
C LYS A 90 21.48 -15.56 20.07
N ARG A 91 20.85 -16.71 19.84
CA ARG A 91 21.41 -18.01 20.20
C ARG A 91 22.65 -18.22 19.33
N LYS A 92 23.84 -18.20 19.95
CA LYS A 92 25.10 -18.52 19.27
C LYS A 92 24.97 -19.90 18.61
N LYS A 93 25.10 -19.94 17.29
CA LYS A 93 25.22 -21.18 16.52
C LYS A 93 26.64 -21.71 16.74
N PRO A 94 26.85 -22.91 17.31
CA PRO A 94 28.19 -23.49 17.34
C PRO A 94 28.63 -23.77 15.90
N THR A 95 29.73 -23.15 15.51
CA THR A 95 30.47 -23.47 14.29
C THR A 95 30.99 -24.90 14.42
N ALA A 96 30.37 -25.84 13.70
CA ALA A 96 30.90 -27.18 13.52
C ALA A 96 31.86 -27.16 12.32
N THR A 97 33.05 -27.69 12.56
CA THR A 97 34.24 -27.73 11.71
C THR A 97 34.09 -28.68 10.51
N SER A 98 34.65 -28.24 9.38
CA SER A 98 35.18 -28.96 8.21
C SER A 98 35.13 -30.50 8.12
N GLY A 99 34.66 -30.98 6.96
CA GLY A 99 35.11 -32.18 6.22
C GLY A 99 34.55 -32.06 4.78
N ALA A 100 35.35 -31.81 3.73
CA ALA A 100 36.09 -32.80 2.90
C ALA A 100 35.20 -34.01 2.52
N GLU A 101 34.96 -34.42 1.27
CA GLU A 101 35.60 -34.24 -0.05
C GLU A 101 34.70 -34.93 -1.12
N GLY A 102 34.90 -34.64 -2.42
CA GLY A 102 34.32 -35.39 -3.57
C GLY A 102 33.51 -34.50 -4.54
N ASP A 103 34.07 -33.95 -5.63
CA ASP A 103 34.38 -34.59 -6.94
C ASP A 103 33.12 -35.29 -7.51
N VAL A 104 32.52 -34.96 -8.66
CA VAL A 104 33.08 -34.92 -10.03
C VAL A 104 32.20 -34.05 -10.96
N ARG A 105 32.85 -33.38 -11.91
CA ARG A 105 32.38 -32.82 -13.21
C ARG A 105 30.99 -33.28 -13.73
N ARG A 106 30.20 -32.32 -14.24
CA ARG A 106 29.64 -32.42 -15.62
C ARG A 106 29.13 -31.08 -16.18
N THR A 107 29.29 -31.01 -17.48
CA THR A 107 29.28 -29.89 -18.42
C THR A 107 27.90 -29.52 -18.98
N SER A 108 27.75 -28.23 -19.32
CA SER A 108 27.05 -27.65 -20.49
C SER A 108 25.53 -27.76 -20.65
N GLY A 109 24.89 -26.59 -20.78
CA GLY A 109 23.75 -26.37 -21.67
C GLY A 109 22.80 -25.25 -21.25
N PRO A 110 22.77 -24.09 -21.93
CA PRO A 110 21.72 -23.09 -21.74
C PRO A 110 20.49 -23.49 -22.56
N ARG A 111 19.32 -23.60 -21.93
CA ARG A 111 18.05 -23.72 -22.64
C ARG A 111 17.23 -22.45 -22.45
N THR A 112 17.28 -21.61 -23.47
CA THR A 112 16.28 -20.61 -23.81
C THR A 112 14.93 -21.29 -24.05
N SER A 113 13.91 -20.95 -23.26
CA SER A 113 12.51 -21.17 -23.63
C SER A 113 11.92 -19.84 -24.06
N THR A 114 12.07 -19.56 -25.36
CA THR A 114 11.23 -18.64 -26.12
C THR A 114 9.81 -19.19 -26.09
N SER A 115 8.86 -18.45 -25.50
CA SER A 115 7.45 -18.70 -25.77
C SER A 115 6.92 -17.54 -26.60
N GLU A 116 6.41 -17.93 -27.76
CA GLU A 116 6.05 -17.09 -28.88
C GLU A 116 4.90 -16.14 -28.59
N ARG A 117 5.13 -14.91 -29.02
CA ARG A 117 4.12 -13.91 -29.33
C ARG A 117 3.43 -14.34 -30.62
N LYS A 118 2.15 -14.70 -30.57
CA LYS A 118 1.30 -14.72 -31.78
C LYS A 118 0.45 -13.44 -31.83
N PRO A 119 0.62 -12.58 -32.85
CA PRO A 119 -0.32 -11.53 -33.18
C PRO A 119 -1.39 -12.07 -34.14
N ASP A 120 -2.64 -11.68 -33.93
CA ASP A 120 -3.63 -11.55 -35.02
C ASP A 120 -4.73 -10.58 -34.54
N SER A 121 -4.71 -9.38 -35.13
CA SER A 121 -5.88 -8.53 -35.39
C SER A 121 -6.56 -9.02 -36.69
N PRO A 122 -7.65 -8.42 -37.25
CA PRO A 122 -8.59 -7.38 -36.78
C PRO A 122 -10.09 -7.74 -37.04
N GLU A 123 -10.98 -6.77 -36.79
CA GLU A 123 -12.33 -6.57 -37.40
C GLU A 123 -13.49 -7.51 -37.00
N GLY A 124 -14.69 -7.04 -36.68
CA GLY A 124 -15.30 -5.71 -36.71
C GLY A 124 -16.83 -5.83 -36.52
N SER A 125 -17.47 -4.74 -36.06
CA SER A 125 -18.92 -4.41 -36.18
C SER A 125 -19.94 -5.33 -35.47
N ALA A 126 -20.99 -4.88 -34.76
CA ALA A 126 -21.78 -3.64 -34.76
C ALA A 126 -22.73 -3.65 -33.52
N PRO A 127 -23.49 -2.57 -33.25
CA PRO A 127 -23.99 -2.19 -31.91
C PRO A 127 -25.44 -2.62 -31.63
N ALA A 128 -25.81 -2.68 -30.34
CA ALA A 128 -27.20 -2.67 -29.89
C ALA A 128 -27.34 -1.73 -28.69
N GLY A 129 -28.11 -0.66 -28.89
CA GLY A 129 -28.44 0.32 -27.88
C GLY A 129 -29.63 -0.10 -27.01
N ALA A 130 -29.67 0.49 -25.82
CA ALA A 130 -30.86 0.82 -25.01
C ALA A 130 -30.29 1.70 -23.87
N ASP A 131 -30.30 3.03 -24.03
CA ASP A 131 -31.41 3.91 -23.68
C ASP A 131 -31.86 3.76 -22.22
N ALA A 132 -31.40 4.69 -21.38
CA ALA A 132 -31.95 4.97 -20.06
C ALA A 132 -31.67 6.45 -19.75
N SER A 133 -32.37 7.34 -20.45
CA SER A 133 -32.59 8.72 -20.04
C SER A 133 -34.07 8.95 -19.74
N GLU A 134 -34.47 8.82 -18.48
CA GLU A 134 -35.65 9.48 -17.90
C GLU A 134 -35.31 9.84 -16.44
N ARG A 135 -35.04 11.10 -16.09
CA ARG A 135 -35.94 12.26 -15.97
C ARG A 135 -36.96 12.08 -14.84
N LEU A 136 -36.57 12.45 -13.61
CA LEU A 136 -37.52 12.92 -12.60
C LEU A 136 -36.97 14.18 -11.91
N VAL A 137 -37.43 15.32 -12.43
CA VAL A 137 -37.42 16.61 -11.75
C VAL A 137 -38.66 16.62 -10.86
N ALA A 138 -38.48 16.59 -9.54
CA ALA A 138 -39.55 16.85 -8.58
C ALA A 138 -39.42 18.29 -8.07
N LYS A 139 -40.37 19.11 -8.50
CA LYS A 139 -40.67 20.45 -8.00
C LYS A 139 -41.69 20.26 -6.87
N ALA A 140 -41.36 20.69 -5.65
CA ALA A 140 -42.32 20.79 -4.56
C ALA A 140 -42.52 22.27 -4.23
N SER A 141 -43.80 22.64 -4.18
CA SER A 141 -44.37 23.96 -3.93
C SER A 141 -44.16 24.46 -2.51
#